data_AF-A0A6A3GQH5-F1
#
_entry.id   AF-A0A6A3GQH5-F1
#
_cell.length_a   1.000
_cell.length_b   1.000
_cell.length_c   1.000
_cell.angle_alpha   90.00
_cell.angle_beta   90.00
_cell.angle_gamma   90.00
#
_symmetry.space_group_name_H-M   'P 1'
#
loop_
_entity.id
_entity.type
_entity.pdbx_description
1 polymer ?
#
loop_
_entity_poly.entity_id
_entity_poly.type
_entity_poly.pdbx_seq_one_letter_code
_entity_poly.pdbx_strand_id
1 'polypeptide(L)'
;MPASKIRVAQTVVAAALERTSLQRSDYRSLLGRLRHVATCVRPARPFLQRLCQQERHQRRWQHVPVTEDMRADLRWWLSILRSLALNGVPLAYFGSCPEPDVVVEMDASDLAICTFVAADKLLRRASMATQ
;
A
#
# COMPACT_ATOMS: atom_id res chain seq x y z
N MET A 1 -14.95 -1.27 2.69
CA MET A 1 -14.01 -1.42 3.82
C MET A 1 -14.73 -1.08 5.12
N PRO A 2 -14.66 -1.89 6.18
CA PRO A 2 -15.36 -1.60 7.44
C PRO A 2 -14.74 -0.41 8.19
N ALA A 3 -15.60 0.43 8.80
CA ALA A 3 -15.21 1.67 9.47
C ALA A 3 -14.19 1.46 10.60
N SER A 4 -14.22 0.31 11.28
CA SER A 4 -13.25 -0.05 12.33
C SER A 4 -11.82 -0.13 11.80
N LYS A 5 -11.61 -0.71 10.62
CA LYS A 5 -10.28 -0.79 9.98
C LYS A 5 -9.77 0.58 9.53
N ILE A 6 -10.67 1.47 9.13
CA ILE A 6 -10.32 2.84 8.71
C ILE A 6 -9.83 3.66 9.91
N ARG A 7 -10.55 3.60 11.04
CA ARG A 7 -10.13 4.26 12.29
C ARG A 7 -8.75 3.79 12.74
N VAL A 8 -8.51 2.48 12.71
CA VAL A 8 -7.19 1.92 13.06
C VAL A 8 -6.10 2.42 12.10
N ALA A 9 -6.37 2.47 10.79
CA ALA A 9 -5.41 3.01 9.83
C ALA A 9 -5.12 4.50 10.09
N GLN A 10 -6.13 5.31 10.41
CA GLN A 10 -5.96 6.71 10.77
C GLN A 10 -5.06 6.88 12.00
N THR A 11 -5.29 6.10 13.06
CA THR A 11 -4.48 6.15 14.29
C THR A 11 -3.03 5.80 14.02
N VAL A 12 -2.77 4.77 13.21
CA VAL A 12 -1.40 4.33 12.89
C VAL A 12 -0.68 5.38 12.02
N VAL A 13 -1.37 5.99 11.05
CA VAL A 13 -0.80 7.06 10.22
C VAL A 13 -0.52 8.32 11.05
N ALA A 14 -1.42 8.70 11.95
CA ALA A 14 -1.21 9.84 12.85
C ALA A 14 -0.01 9.60 13.78
N ALA A 15 0.10 8.42 14.39
CA ALA A 15 1.24 8.07 15.22
C ALA A 15 2.58 8.05 14.43
N ALA A 16 2.55 7.67 13.15
CA ALA A 16 3.72 7.71 12.29
C ALA A 16 4.16 9.15 11.94
N LEU A 17 3.22 10.09 11.85
CA LEU A 17 3.50 11.51 11.59
C LEU A 17 4.16 12.23 12.77
N GLU A 18 3.84 11.83 14.00
CA GLU A 18 4.44 12.42 15.22
C GLU A 18 5.86 11.93 15.49
N ARG A 19 6.27 10.82 14.87
CA ARG A 19 7.59 10.23 15.06
C ARG A 19 8.61 10.83 14.08
N THR A 20 9.82 11.07 14.56
CA THR A 20 10.96 11.49 13.72
C THR A 20 11.63 10.29 13.02
N SER A 21 11.46 9.10 13.58
CA SER A 21 12.02 7.85 13.06
C SER A 21 11.13 6.66 13.45
N LEU A 22 11.03 5.69 12.55
CA LEU A 22 10.28 4.45 12.75
C LEU A 22 11.22 3.26 12.77
N GLN A 23 10.96 2.27 13.63
CA GLN A 23 11.62 0.97 13.49
C GLN A 23 11.16 0.31 12.19
N ARG A 24 12.03 -0.49 11.58
CA ARG A 24 11.70 -1.21 10.34
C ARG A 24 10.47 -2.12 10.48
N SER A 25 10.29 -2.76 11.62
CA SER A 25 9.11 -3.57 11.97
C SER A 25 7.83 -2.73 11.93
N ASP A 26 7.84 -1.58 12.60
CA ASP A 26 6.73 -0.62 12.63
C ASP A 26 6.41 -0.09 11.23
N TYR A 27 7.45 0.24 10.46
CA TYR A 27 7.30 0.72 9.09
C TYR A 27 6.67 -0.34 8.17
N ARG A 28 7.12 -1.60 8.25
CA ARG A 28 6.53 -2.71 7.50
C ARG A 28 5.08 -3.00 7.90
N SER A 29 4.79 -2.92 9.20
CA SER A 29 3.44 -3.06 9.74
C SER A 29 2.51 -1.95 9.20
N LEU A 30 3.00 -0.71 9.15
CA LEU A 30 2.31 0.42 8.52
C LEU A 30 2.05 0.15 7.02
N LEU A 31 3.06 -0.22 6.24
CA LEU A 31 2.91 -0.53 4.82
C LEU A 31 1.91 -1.66 4.56
N GLY A 32 1.92 -2.72 5.38
CA GLY A 32 0.96 -3.82 5.28
C GLY A 32 -0.48 -3.35 5.50
N ARG A 33 -0.71 -2.50 6.50
CA ARG A 33 -2.04 -1.91 6.76
C ARG A 33 -2.48 -1.01 5.62
N LEU A 34 -1.61 -0.14 5.12
CA LEU A 34 -1.91 0.74 3.98
C LEU A 34 -2.17 -0.04 2.68
N ARG A 35 -1.52 -1.19 2.49
CA ARG A 35 -1.77 -2.09 1.35
C ARG A 35 -3.22 -2.56 1.31
N HIS A 36 -3.78 -2.96 2.46
CA HIS A 36 -5.19 -3.34 2.52
C HIS A 36 -6.12 -2.16 2.18
N VAL A 37 -5.77 -0.94 2.58
CA VAL A 37 -6.55 0.26 2.21
C VAL A 37 -6.43 0.54 0.71
N ALA A 38 -5.24 0.45 0.13
CA ALA A 38 -4.98 0.67 -1.29
C ALA A 38 -5.69 -0.35 -2.22
N THR A 39 -6.06 -1.53 -1.70
CA THR A 39 -6.94 -2.46 -2.41
C THR A 39 -8.33 -1.86 -2.62
N CYS A 40 -8.87 -1.18 -1.61
CA CYS A 40 -10.18 -0.53 -1.68
C CYS A 40 -10.13 0.88 -2.27
N VAL A 41 -8.98 1.57 -2.16
CA VAL A 41 -8.79 2.94 -2.63
C VAL A 41 -7.67 2.96 -3.66
N ARG A 42 -8.01 2.63 -4.91
CA ARG A 42 -7.03 2.59 -6.03
C ARG A 42 -6.22 3.88 -6.20
N PRO A 43 -6.79 5.09 -6.03
CA PRO A 43 -6.01 6.34 -6.08
C PRO A 43 -4.91 6.45 -5.02
N ALA A 44 -4.98 5.66 -3.94
CA ALA A 44 -3.96 5.66 -2.89
C ALA A 44 -2.71 4.82 -3.26
N ARG A 45 -2.77 4.00 -4.32
CA ARG A 45 -1.69 3.09 -4.73
C ARG A 45 -0.37 3.80 -5.07
N PRO A 46 -0.34 4.95 -5.79
CA PRO A 46 0.91 5.65 -6.07
C PRO A 46 1.64 6.08 -4.80
N PHE A 47 0.89 6.54 -3.79
CA PHE A 47 1.45 6.90 -2.48
C PHE A 47 2.06 5.68 -1.77
N LEU A 48 1.39 4.52 -1.83
CA LEU A 48 1.95 3.26 -1.31
C LEU A 48 3.24 2.85 -2.04
N GLN A 49 3.28 3.04 -3.37
CA GLN A 49 4.44 2.67 -4.18
C GLN A 49 5.66 3.53 -3.82
N ARG A 50 5.48 4.84 -3.62
CA ARG A 50 6.55 5.74 -3.16
C ARG A 50 7.12 5.28 -1.81
N LEU A 51 6.26 5.00 -0.83
CA LEU A 51 6.67 4.48 0.47
C LEU A 51 7.43 3.14 0.35
N CYS A 52 6.96 2.21 -0.51
CA CYS A 52 7.65 0.94 -0.76
C CYS A 52 9.01 1.13 -1.45
N GLN A 53 9.15 2.09 -2.36
CA GLN A 53 10.43 2.38 -3.02
C GLN A 53 11.46 2.90 -2.00
N GLN A 54 11.04 3.81 -1.11
CA GLN A 54 11.90 4.31 -0.03
C GLN A 54 12.39 3.17 0.89
N GLU A 55 11.54 2.18 1.21
CA GLU A 55 11.97 0.99 1.98
C GLU A 55 13.14 0.25 1.30
N ARG A 56 13.06 0.10 -0.03
CA ARG A 56 14.06 -0.63 -0.83
C ARG A 56 15.39 0.11 -0.87
N HIS A 57 15.40 1.44 -0.82
CA HIS A 57 16.62 2.23 -0.75
C HIS A 57 17.24 2.24 0.66
N GLN A 58 16.45 2.00 1.71
CA GLN A 58 16.90 2.05 3.11
C GLN A 58 17.27 0.69 3.72
N ARG A 59 17.52 -0.34 2.90
CA ARG A 59 17.72 -1.75 3.32
C ARG A 59 18.74 -1.99 4.46
N ARG A 60 19.71 -1.09 4.65
CA ARG A 60 20.80 -1.21 5.64
C ARG A 60 20.44 -0.73 7.06
N TRP A 61 19.35 0.00 7.25
CA TRP A 61 19.09 0.71 8.51
C TRP A 61 18.00 0.02 9.33
N GLN A 62 18.23 -0.13 10.65
CA GLN A 62 17.23 -0.64 11.60
C GLN A 62 16.09 0.38 11.85
N HIS A 63 16.41 1.66 11.62
CA HIS A 63 15.54 2.81 11.79
C HIS A 63 15.37 3.54 10.45
N VAL A 64 14.12 3.83 10.10
CA VAL A 64 13.71 4.59 8.92
C VAL A 64 13.44 6.03 9.36
N PRO A 65 14.28 7.00 8.98
CA PRO A 65 13.98 8.40 9.25
C PRO A 65 12.74 8.82 8.49
N VAL A 66 11.84 9.53 9.16
CA VAL A 66 10.61 10.04 8.56
C VAL A 66 10.96 11.31 7.78
N THR A 67 11.22 11.15 6.47
CA THR A 67 11.54 12.28 5.57
C THR A 67 10.32 13.17 5.32
N GLU A 68 10.53 14.42 4.89
CA GLU A 68 9.41 15.33 4.62
C GLU A 68 8.51 14.83 3.48
N ASP A 69 9.08 14.17 2.46
CA ASP A 69 8.31 13.49 1.40
C ASP A 69 7.42 12.39 1.98
N MET A 70 7.96 11.62 2.94
CA MET A 70 7.20 10.57 3.61
C MET A 70 6.07 11.16 4.46
N ARG A 71 6.30 12.30 5.11
CA ARG A 71 5.25 13.03 5.83
C ARG A 71 4.19 13.57 4.88
N ALA A 72 4.57 14.10 3.72
CA ALA A 72 3.63 14.54 2.70
C ALA A 72 2.74 13.38 2.24
N ASP A 73 3.32 12.21 1.97
CA ASP A 73 2.58 11.00 1.63
C ASP A 73 1.63 10.55 2.77
N LEU A 74 2.10 10.56 4.01
CA LEU A 74 1.28 10.20 5.18
C LEU A 74 0.16 11.21 5.44
N ARG A 75 0.37 12.50 5.18
CA ARG A 75 -0.69 13.53 5.23
C ARG A 75 -1.75 13.26 4.15
N TRP A 76 -1.33 12.90 2.94
CA TRP A 76 -2.27 12.48 1.88
C TRP A 76 -3.06 11.25 2.29
N TRP A 77 -2.42 10.25 2.91
CA TRP A 77 -3.12 9.10 3.48
C TRP A 77 -4.15 9.48 4.52
N LEU A 78 -3.81 10.40 5.43
CA LEU A 78 -4.74 10.87 6.45
C LEU A 78 -5.93 11.62 5.83
N SER A 79 -5.68 12.45 4.81
CA SER A 79 -6.74 13.11 4.03
C SER A 79 -7.65 12.09 3.36
N ILE A 80 -7.11 11.10 2.65
CA ILE A 80 -7.87 10.03 1.99
C ILE A 80 -8.69 9.21 2.99
N LEU A 81 -8.11 8.88 4.14
CA LEU A 81 -8.78 8.10 5.18
C LEU A 81 -9.88 8.89 5.90
N ARG A 82 -9.77 10.22 5.98
CA ARG A 82 -10.79 11.12 6.55
C ARG A 82 -11.89 11.41 5.52
N SER A 83 -11.51 11.69 4.29
CA SER A 83 -12.38 11.94 3.15
C SER A 83 -12.62 10.63 2.39
N LEU A 84 -13.39 9.71 2.99
CA LEU A 84 -13.88 8.53 2.26
C LEU A 84 -14.79 8.89 1.07
N ALA A 85 -15.07 10.19 0.87
CA ALA A 85 -15.44 10.79 -0.40
C ALA A 85 -14.31 11.73 -0.85
N LEU A 86 -13.56 11.34 -1.89
CA LEU A 86 -12.58 12.24 -2.51
C LEU A 86 -13.36 13.38 -3.17
N ASN A 87 -13.30 14.59 -2.62
CA ASN A 87 -13.96 15.79 -3.16
C ASN A 87 -15.45 15.58 -3.51
N GLY A 88 -16.22 14.94 -2.63
CA GLY A 88 -17.65 14.72 -2.86
C GLY A 88 -17.98 13.59 -3.86
N VAL A 89 -16.98 12.88 -4.39
CA VAL A 89 -17.17 11.64 -5.16
C VAL A 89 -17.06 10.46 -4.19
N PRO A 90 -18.16 9.72 -3.94
CA PRO A 90 -18.11 8.48 -3.18
C PRO A 90 -17.09 7.51 -3.79
N LEU A 91 -16.26 6.88 -2.96
CA LEU A 91 -15.31 5.85 -3.41
C LEU A 91 -15.97 4.68 -4.17
N ALA A 92 -17.30 4.55 -4.10
CA ALA A 92 -18.10 3.62 -4.90
C ALA A 92 -17.86 3.78 -6.41
N TYR A 93 -17.65 5.01 -6.91
CA TYR A 93 -17.36 5.28 -8.33
C TYR A 93 -15.95 4.83 -8.76
N PHE A 94 -15.01 4.73 -7.81
CA PHE A 94 -13.67 4.15 -8.05
C PHE A 94 -13.64 2.63 -7.83
N GLY A 95 -14.67 2.10 -7.15
CA GLY A 95 -14.86 0.71 -6.78
C GLY A 95 -15.62 -0.11 -7.81
N SER A 96 -16.45 0.52 -8.66
CA SER A 96 -17.02 -0.10 -9.86
C SER A 96 -15.90 -0.33 -10.88
N CYS A 97 -15.13 -1.39 -10.66
CA CYS A 97 -14.35 -1.97 -11.73
C CYS A 97 -15.36 -2.57 -12.73
N PRO A 98 -15.23 -2.33 -14.04
CA PRO A 98 -15.89 -3.20 -15.01
C PRO A 98 -15.55 -4.65 -14.66
N GLU A 99 -16.46 -5.58 -14.94
CA GLU A 99 -16.20 -7.00 -14.73
C GLU A 99 -14.85 -7.33 -15.40
N PRO A 100 -13.86 -7.80 -14.62
CA PRO A 100 -12.53 -7.98 -15.16
C PRO A 100 -12.54 -9.12 -16.18
N ASP A 101 -12.16 -8.84 -17.43
CA ASP A 101 -12.02 -9.86 -18.46
C ASP A 101 -11.01 -10.96 -18.06
N VAL A 102 -10.03 -10.59 -17.25
CA VAL A 102 -8.98 -11.48 -16.75
C VAL A 102 -8.66 -11.16 -15.29
N VAL A 103 -8.76 -12.17 -14.43
CA VAL A 103 -8.32 -12.09 -13.02
C VAL A 103 -6.93 -12.71 -12.89
N VAL A 104 -5.95 -11.87 -12.53
CA VAL A 104 -4.58 -12.30 -12.25
C VAL A 104 -4.32 -12.20 -10.75
N GLU A 105 -4.14 -13.36 -10.11
CA GLU A 105 -3.71 -13.45 -8.73
C GLU A 105 -2.18 -13.47 -8.70
N MET A 106 -1.57 -12.60 -7.92
CA MET A 106 -0.11 -12.57 -7.78
C MET A 106 0.28 -12.82 -6.34
N ASP A 107 1.22 -13.72 -6.14
CA ASP A 107 1.90 -13.91 -4.87
C ASP A 107 3.40 -13.66 -5.07
N ALA A 108 4.03 -13.04 -4.09
CA ALA A 108 5.44 -12.70 -4.16
C ALA A 108 6.13 -13.10 -2.86
N SER A 109 7.18 -13.89 -2.99
CA SER A 109 8.13 -14.15 -1.91
C SER A 109 9.39 -13.31 -2.12
N ASP A 110 10.28 -13.30 -1.11
CA ASP A 110 11.59 -12.65 -1.23
C ASP A 110 12.49 -13.27 -2.33
N LEU A 111 12.09 -14.42 -2.91
CA LEU A 111 12.82 -15.13 -3.96
C LEU A 111 12.21 -14.99 -5.35
N ALA A 112 10.88 -14.86 -5.47
CA ALA A 112 10.22 -14.89 -6.77
C ALA A 112 8.85 -14.22 -6.75
N ILE A 113 8.41 -13.77 -7.93
CA ILE A 113 7.03 -13.34 -8.19
C ILE A 113 6.34 -14.47 -8.96
N CYS A 114 5.21 -14.92 -8.44
CA CYS A 114 4.33 -15.87 -9.09
C CYS A 114 3.04 -15.16 -9.47
N THR A 115 2.59 -15.36 -10.72
CA THR A 115 1.32 -14.83 -11.20
C THR A 115 0.48 -15.97 -11.74
N PHE A 116 -0.75 -16.11 -11.25
CA PHE A 116 -1.74 -17.09 -11.65
C PHE A 116 -2.88 -16.38 -12.36
N VAL A 117 -3.23 -16.83 -13.56
CA VAL A 117 -4.38 -16.33 -14.31
C VAL A 117 -5.51 -17.33 -14.19
N ALA A 118 -6.57 -16.97 -13.48
CA ALA A 118 -7.65 -17.91 -13.14
C ALA A 118 -8.37 -18.48 -14.37
N ALA A 119 -8.46 -17.69 -15.45
CA ALA A 119 -9.11 -18.09 -16.70
C ALA A 119 -8.33 -19.18 -17.48
N ASP A 120 -7.01 -19.23 -17.34
CA ASP A 120 -6.13 -20.03 -18.20
C ASP A 120 -5.55 -21.27 -17.50
N LYS A 121 -5.73 -21.41 -16.17
CA LYS A 121 -5.07 -22.43 -15.32
C LYS A 121 -3.54 -22.53 -15.54
N LEU A 122 -2.92 -21.49 -16.10
CA LEU A 122 -1.49 -21.46 -16.42
C LEU A 122 -0.74 -20.66 -15.35
N LEU A 123 0.21 -21.32 -14.71
CA LEU A 123 1.13 -20.72 -13.75
C LEU A 123 2.33 -20.12 -14.50
N ARG A 124 2.52 -18.80 -14.43
CA ARG A 124 3.73 -18.15 -14.96
C ARG A 124 4.62 -17.73 -13.80
N ARG A 125 5.85 -18.26 -13.79
CA ARG A 125 6.93 -17.91 -12.85
C ARG A 125 7.94 -17.01 -13.54
N ALA A 126 8.22 -15.86 -12.94
CA ALA A 126 9.34 -15.01 -13.34
C ALA A 126 10.35 -14.96 -12.19
N SER A 127 11.57 -15.42 -12.45
CA SER A 127 12.71 -15.24 -11.53
C SER A 127 13.31 -13.86 -11.79
N MET A 128 13.50 -13.06 -10.74
CA MET A 128 14.30 -11.84 -10.85
C MET A 128 15.76 -12.26 -10.96
N ALA A 129 16.32 -12.22 -12.17
CA ALA A 129 17.76 -12.33 -12.36
C ALA A 129 18.44 -11.17 -11.64
N THR A 130 19.20 -11.49 -10.60
CA THR A 130 20.07 -10.55 -9.89
C THR A 130 21.14 -10.06 -10.87
N GLN A 131 21.12 -8.76 -11.19
CA GLN A 131 22.30 -8.06 -11.72
C GLN A 131 23.21 -7.70 -10.55
#